data_AF-A0A9P6CGF1-F1
#
_entry.id   AF-A0A9P6CGF1-F1
#
_cell.length_a   1.000
_cell.length_b   1.000
_cell.length_c   1.000
_cell.angle_alpha   90.00
_cell.angle_beta   90.00
_cell.angle_gamma   90.00
#
_symmetry.space_group_name_H-M   'P 1'
#
loop_
_entity.id
_entity.type
_entity.pdbx_description
1 polymer ?
#
loop_
_entity_poly.entity_id
_entity_poly.type
_entity_poly.pdbx_seq_one_letter_code
_entity_poly.pdbx_strand_id
1 'polypeptide(L)'
;NNGTMLYEFARLIKRDTGRVWDPEERCIKGPYSKHRGTCLRRSRTCTVVINIPHDSSSTSTKIFLSYRNQQDVDTFVYEIGMQEVSLEQRAKLDRLRLTASEWKRLDLFANLLGYAGGAQHAFSASKKTTLHLAIPALESLHKAWSTRANSDKYAFFQAALKGAAEKVNEYYEKTNNTDAYIVVMLLDPRMKKLHLLKHWPEELQGEAMDCVEEIFKTRYLKLQSTGSGDSTGSVSAPKR
;
A
#
# COMPACT_ATOMS: atom_id res chain seq x y z
N ASN A 1 4.92 -8.35 3.77
CA ASN A 1 5.70 -8.78 2.60
C ASN A 1 5.43 -7.84 1.42
N ASN A 2 5.57 -6.52 1.64
CA ASN A 2 4.99 -5.47 0.78
C ASN A 2 5.98 -4.95 -0.28
N GLY A 3 7.27 -5.26 -0.12
CA GLY A 3 8.30 -4.97 -1.12
C GLY A 3 7.98 -5.63 -2.46
N THR A 4 7.29 -6.78 -2.47
CA THR A 4 6.98 -7.53 -3.69
C THR A 4 6.01 -6.80 -4.62
N MET A 5 5.00 -6.07 -4.10
CA MET A 5 3.99 -5.44 -4.97
C MET A 5 4.56 -4.20 -5.68
N LEU A 6 5.30 -3.35 -4.97
CA LEU A 6 5.98 -2.19 -5.56
C LEU A 6 7.13 -2.61 -6.49
N TYR A 7 7.85 -3.68 -6.14
CA TYR A 7 8.89 -4.24 -7.00
C TYR A 7 8.31 -4.81 -8.31
N GLU A 8 7.19 -5.54 -8.24
CA GLU A 8 6.49 -6.02 -9.45
C GLU A 8 5.91 -4.87 -10.27
N PHE A 9 5.37 -3.84 -9.63
CA PHE A 9 4.90 -2.65 -10.33
C PHE A 9 6.04 -1.92 -11.07
N ALA A 10 7.20 -1.75 -10.42
CA ALA A 10 8.40 -1.19 -11.07
C ALA A 10 8.93 -2.09 -12.21
N ARG A 11 8.87 -3.42 -12.04
CA ARG A 11 9.24 -4.40 -13.07
C ARG A 11 8.30 -4.35 -14.28
N LEU A 12 7.00 -4.16 -14.08
CA LEU A 12 6.02 -4.02 -15.17
C LEU A 12 6.27 -2.75 -15.98
N ILE A 13 6.56 -1.63 -15.33
CA ILE A 13 6.96 -0.39 -16.01
C ILE A 13 8.24 -0.59 -16.84
N LYS A 14 9.22 -1.35 -16.34
CA LYS A 14 10.45 -1.71 -17.07
C LYS A 14 10.16 -2.55 -18.32
N ARG A 15 9.19 -3.47 -18.27
CA ARG A 15 8.80 -4.30 -19.41
C ARG A 15 8.21 -3.46 -20.55
N ASP A 16 7.38 -2.48 -20.22
CA ASP A 16 6.64 -1.70 -21.21
C ASP A 16 7.46 -0.53 -21.79
N THR A 17 8.44 0.00 -21.04
CA THR A 17 9.24 1.16 -21.48
C THR A 17 10.60 0.78 -22.07
N GLY A 18 11.03 -0.49 -21.95
CA GLY A 18 12.32 -0.98 -22.43
C GLY A 18 13.55 -0.39 -21.72
N ARG A 19 13.36 0.48 -20.72
CA ARG A 19 14.45 1.05 -19.92
C ARG A 19 14.49 0.42 -18.54
N VAL A 20 15.67 -0.06 -18.16
CA VAL A 20 15.98 -0.39 -16.77
C VAL A 20 15.90 0.92 -16.00
N TRP A 21 15.05 1.01 -14.98
CA TRP A 21 15.18 2.08 -13.99
C TRP A 21 16.50 1.81 -13.25
N ASP A 22 17.55 2.53 -13.62
CA ASP A 22 18.85 2.48 -12.95
C ASP A 22 18.94 3.64 -11.95
N PRO A 23 18.92 3.37 -10.64
CA PRO A 23 19.11 4.41 -9.63
C PRO A 23 20.49 5.08 -9.74
N GLU A 24 21.51 4.40 -10.29
CA GLU A 24 22.85 4.96 -10.44
C GLU A 24 22.95 5.97 -11.59
N GLU A 25 22.21 5.80 -12.68
CA GLU A 25 22.19 6.75 -13.82
C GLU A 25 21.60 8.12 -13.45
N ARG A 26 20.84 8.20 -12.36
CA ARG A 26 20.27 9.45 -11.84
C ARG A 26 20.85 9.87 -10.49
N CYS A 27 21.86 9.16 -9.98
CA CYS A 27 22.63 9.60 -8.82
C CYS A 27 23.69 10.62 -9.27
N ILE A 28 23.59 11.86 -8.80
CA ILE A 28 24.67 12.84 -8.94
C ILE A 28 25.84 12.37 -8.04
N LYS A 29 26.81 11.65 -8.62
CA LYS A 29 28.09 11.32 -7.95
C LYS A 29 28.99 12.57 -7.97
N GLY A 30 28.59 13.61 -7.23
CA GLY A 30 29.36 14.84 -7.04
C GLY A 30 30.01 14.90 -5.64
N PRO A 31 31.09 15.69 -5.45
CA PRO A 31 31.89 15.74 -4.22
C PRO A 31 31.17 16.39 -3.01
N TYR A 32 29.85 16.56 -3.06
CA TYR A 32 29.02 17.27 -2.09
C TYR A 32 28.77 16.52 -0.76
N SER A 33 29.76 15.75 -0.29
CA SER A 33 29.78 15.21 1.07
C SER A 33 30.22 16.26 2.11
N LYS A 34 30.95 17.31 1.70
CA LYS A 34 31.61 18.26 2.63
C LYS A 34 30.92 19.61 2.88
N HIS A 35 29.79 19.93 2.25
CA HIS A 35 29.12 21.24 2.40
C HIS A 35 27.72 21.16 3.04
N ARG A 36 27.56 20.36 4.11
CA ARG A 36 26.29 20.30 4.88
C ARG A 36 26.00 21.54 5.73
N GLY A 37 26.92 22.52 5.82
CA GLY A 37 26.87 23.54 6.87
C GLY A 37 26.34 24.93 6.49
N THR A 38 26.46 25.39 5.25
CA THR A 38 26.43 26.84 4.97
C THR A 38 25.27 27.34 4.10
N CYS A 39 24.64 26.52 3.25
CA CYS A 39 23.44 26.95 2.50
C CYS A 39 22.12 26.83 3.30
N LEU A 40 22.12 26.14 4.43
CA LEU A 40 20.89 25.81 5.19
C LEU A 40 20.31 26.96 6.05
N ARG A 41 20.84 28.19 5.97
CA ARG A 41 20.39 29.30 6.83
C ARG A 41 19.39 30.27 6.22
N ARG A 42 19.05 30.18 4.92
CA ARG A 42 18.13 31.15 4.29
C ARG A 42 16.82 30.63 3.71
N SER A 43 16.62 29.31 3.63
CA SER A 43 15.31 28.76 3.27
C SER A 43 14.82 27.87 4.41
N ARG A 44 13.78 28.33 5.11
CA ARG A 44 13.11 27.52 6.12
C ARG A 44 12.48 26.32 5.38
N THR A 45 12.91 25.12 5.75
CA THR A 45 12.31 23.80 5.47
C THR A 45 12.30 23.28 4.02
N CYS A 46 13.45 22.96 3.44
CA CYS A 46 13.54 21.93 2.39
C CYS A 46 14.75 21.01 2.63
N THR A 47 14.55 19.92 3.38
CA THR A 47 15.53 18.83 3.47
C THR A 47 15.23 17.84 2.35
N VAL A 48 15.79 18.06 1.16
CA VAL A 48 15.70 17.11 0.04
C VAL A 48 16.72 15.99 0.28
N VAL A 49 16.26 14.92 0.93
CA VAL A 49 17.02 13.67 1.03
C VAL A 49 16.43 12.72 -0.01
N ILE A 50 17.11 12.58 -1.15
CA ILE A 50 16.91 11.45 -2.07
C ILE A 50 17.64 10.25 -1.46
N ASN A 51 17.08 9.70 -0.38
CA ASN A 51 17.32 8.32 0.01
C ASN A 51 15.99 7.61 -0.13
N ILE A 52 15.94 6.61 -1.01
CA ILE A 52 14.86 5.62 -1.04
C ILE A 52 15.21 4.63 0.08
N PRO A 53 14.53 4.66 1.24
CA PRO A 53 14.82 3.73 2.32
C PRO A 53 14.27 2.36 1.92
N HIS A 54 15.01 1.31 2.30
CA HIS A 54 14.68 -0.09 2.01
C HIS A 54 13.39 -0.60 2.70
N ASP A 55 12.82 0.16 3.65
CA ASP A 55 11.53 -0.17 4.26
C ASP A 55 10.34 0.39 3.46
N SER A 56 9.84 -0.51 2.61
CA SER A 56 8.84 -0.29 1.58
C SER A 56 7.51 0.30 2.07
N SER A 57 7.18 1.45 1.48
CA SER A 57 5.85 1.96 1.11
C SER A 57 5.12 2.99 1.98
N SER A 58 5.41 3.18 3.28
CA SER A 58 4.89 4.38 3.98
C SER A 58 5.74 5.63 3.72
N THR A 59 7.05 5.44 3.51
CA THR A 59 8.02 6.52 3.29
C THR A 59 8.08 6.93 1.83
N SER A 60 7.95 5.98 0.89
CA SER A 60 7.96 6.23 -0.56
C SER A 60 6.78 7.12 -1.00
N THR A 61 5.58 6.90 -0.45
CA THR A 61 4.39 7.72 -0.75
C THR A 61 4.50 9.12 -0.14
N LYS A 62 5.07 9.25 1.07
CA LYS A 62 5.32 10.55 1.70
C LYS A 62 6.35 11.39 0.93
N ILE A 63 7.41 10.75 0.42
CA ILE A 63 8.43 11.40 -0.39
C ILE A 63 7.84 11.93 -1.70
N PHE A 64 7.02 11.15 -2.41
CA PHE A 64 6.36 11.64 -3.64
C PHE A 64 5.36 12.78 -3.38
N LEU A 65 4.61 12.72 -2.27
CA LEU A 65 3.63 13.75 -1.91
C LEU A 65 4.28 15.06 -1.42
N SER A 66 5.51 15.03 -0.89
CA SER A 66 6.24 16.23 -0.49
C SER A 66 6.72 17.09 -1.66
N TYR A 67 6.76 16.55 -2.88
CA TYR A 67 7.12 17.31 -4.10
C TYR A 67 5.93 18.02 -4.76
N ARG A 68 4.86 18.30 -4.00
CA ARG A 68 3.64 18.93 -4.53
C ARG A 68 3.84 20.36 -5.03
N ASN A 69 4.97 20.99 -4.74
CA ASN A 69 5.27 22.33 -5.21
C ASN A 69 6.30 22.29 -6.34
N GLN A 70 5.80 22.41 -7.57
CA GLN A 70 6.64 22.56 -8.77
C GLN A 70 7.64 23.71 -8.60
N GLN A 71 7.23 24.81 -7.97
CA GLN A 71 8.10 25.98 -7.77
C GLN A 71 9.30 25.63 -6.89
N ASP A 72 9.11 24.86 -5.82
CA ASP A 72 10.21 24.49 -4.92
C ASP A 72 11.24 23.61 -5.62
N VAL A 73 10.79 22.68 -6.47
CA VAL A 73 11.69 21.83 -7.25
C VAL A 73 12.41 22.63 -8.34
N ASP A 74 11.70 23.51 -9.04
CA ASP A 74 12.30 24.39 -10.04
C ASP A 74 13.32 25.35 -9.42
N THR A 75 13.01 25.95 -8.27
CA THR A 75 13.91 26.81 -7.50
C THR A 75 15.13 26.02 -7.01
N PHE A 76 14.93 24.81 -6.49
CA PHE A 76 16.02 23.95 -6.05
C PHE A 76 16.97 23.57 -7.20
N VAL A 77 16.43 23.15 -8.35
CA VAL A 77 17.25 22.81 -9.53
C VAL A 77 18.00 24.04 -10.03
N TYR A 78 17.37 25.22 -10.02
CA TYR A 78 18.00 26.48 -10.37
C TYR A 78 19.14 26.86 -9.41
N GLU A 79 18.93 26.75 -8.10
CA GLU A 79 19.95 27.06 -7.08
C GLU A 79 21.16 26.12 -7.18
N ILE A 80 20.94 24.83 -7.40
CA ILE A 80 22.03 23.88 -7.64
C ILE A 80 22.75 24.19 -8.95
N GLY A 81 22.01 24.49 -10.02
CA GLY A 81 22.59 24.86 -11.31
C GLY A 81 23.44 26.13 -11.27
N MET A 82 23.12 27.08 -10.37
CA MET A 82 23.91 28.29 -10.13
C MET A 82 25.22 28.04 -9.39
N GLN A 83 25.30 26.98 -8.59
CA GLN A 83 26.51 26.58 -7.86
C GLN A 83 27.46 25.71 -8.71
N GLU A 84 26.97 25.19 -9.84
CA GLU A 84 27.74 24.32 -10.71
C GLU A 84 28.67 25.11 -11.63
N VAL A 85 29.96 24.75 -11.62
CA VAL A 85 31.01 25.43 -12.39
C VAL A 85 31.07 24.92 -13.82
N SER A 86 30.80 23.63 -14.02
CA SER A 86 30.82 23.03 -15.35
C SER A 86 29.52 23.31 -16.12
N LEU A 87 29.65 23.94 -17.28
CA LEU A 87 28.53 24.16 -18.20
C LEU A 87 27.85 22.86 -18.63
N GLU A 88 28.61 21.76 -18.76
CA GLU A 88 28.06 20.46 -19.12
C GLU A 88 27.20 19.88 -17.99
N GLN A 89 27.63 20.02 -16.74
CA GLN A 89 26.88 19.54 -15.57
C GLN A 89 25.64 20.41 -15.33
N ARG A 90 25.74 21.73 -15.53
CA ARG A 90 24.59 22.63 -15.49
C ARG A 90 23.54 22.28 -16.54
N ALA A 91 23.96 22.00 -17.78
CA ALA A 91 23.04 21.53 -18.82
C ALA A 91 22.39 20.18 -18.49
N LYS A 92 23.11 19.28 -17.79
CA LYS A 92 22.53 18.02 -17.28
C LYS A 92 21.48 18.27 -16.19
N LEU A 93 21.71 19.21 -15.28
CA LEU A 93 20.76 19.61 -14.24
C LEU A 93 19.49 20.25 -14.83
N ASP A 94 19.65 21.12 -15.83
CA ASP A 94 18.50 21.75 -16.51
C ASP A 94 17.60 20.71 -17.18
N ARG A 95 18.17 19.62 -17.72
CA ARG A 95 17.41 18.48 -18.26
C ARG A 95 16.65 17.68 -17.21
N LEU A 96 16.96 17.82 -15.91
CA LEU A 96 16.22 17.17 -14.83
C LEU A 96 14.93 17.92 -14.48
N ARG A 97 14.75 19.14 -14.97
CA ARG A 97 13.49 19.88 -14.78
C ARG A 97 12.39 19.18 -15.56
N LEU A 98 11.37 18.75 -14.81
CA LEU A 98 10.20 18.13 -15.40
C LEU A 98 9.41 19.17 -16.19
N THR A 99 8.97 18.79 -17.38
CA THR A 99 8.05 19.58 -18.19
C THR A 99 6.67 19.65 -17.53
N ALA A 100 5.85 20.65 -17.90
CA ALA A 100 4.46 20.74 -17.41
C ALA A 100 3.65 19.46 -17.65
N SER A 101 3.91 18.78 -18.78
CA SER A 101 3.26 17.50 -19.11
C SER A 101 3.69 16.36 -18.16
N GLU A 102 4.95 16.35 -17.75
CA GLU A 102 5.49 15.37 -16.81
C GLU A 102 5.00 15.62 -15.39
N TRP A 103 4.91 16.88 -14.96
CA TRP A 103 4.27 17.25 -13.71
C TRP A 103 2.82 16.78 -13.64
N LYS A 104 2.06 16.95 -14.73
CA LYS A 104 0.69 16.43 -14.80
C LYS A 104 0.65 14.90 -14.71
N ARG A 105 1.55 14.19 -15.38
CA ARG A 105 1.67 12.73 -15.26
C ARG A 105 2.06 12.31 -13.84
N LEU A 106 2.96 13.04 -13.20
CA LEU A 106 3.42 12.80 -11.83
C LEU A 106 2.27 12.97 -10.84
N ASP A 107 1.43 13.99 -11.00
CA ASP A 107 0.24 14.17 -10.17
C ASP A 107 -0.76 13.03 -10.34
N LEU A 108 -1.01 12.57 -11.58
CA LEU A 108 -1.81 11.38 -11.82
C LEU A 108 -1.25 10.14 -11.13
N PHE A 109 0.07 9.97 -11.18
CA PHE A 109 0.76 8.86 -10.54
C PHE A 109 0.68 8.94 -9.01
N ALA A 110 0.87 10.13 -8.42
CA ALA A 110 0.72 10.35 -6.98
C ALA A 110 -0.71 10.03 -6.52
N ASN A 111 -1.72 10.42 -7.31
CA ASN A 111 -3.11 10.06 -7.04
C ASN A 111 -3.34 8.54 -7.09
N LEU A 112 -2.69 7.80 -8.00
CA LEU A 112 -2.74 6.34 -8.06
C LEU A 112 -2.09 5.69 -6.83
N LEU A 113 -0.94 6.20 -6.39
CA LEU A 113 -0.25 5.74 -5.19
C LEU A 113 -1.06 6.03 -3.92
N GLY A 114 -1.90 7.06 -3.91
CA GLY A 114 -2.84 7.33 -2.82
C GLY A 114 -3.75 6.13 -2.51
N TYR A 115 -4.21 5.40 -3.53
CA TYR A 115 -5.03 4.21 -3.34
C TYR A 115 -4.25 3.05 -2.70
N ALA A 116 -3.03 2.79 -3.18
CA ALA A 116 -2.16 1.79 -2.58
C ALA A 116 -1.80 2.14 -1.13
N GLY A 117 -1.53 3.42 -0.86
CA GLY A 117 -1.28 3.92 0.49
C GLY A 117 -2.48 3.71 1.42
N GLY A 118 -3.70 3.95 0.94
CA GLY A 118 -4.93 3.68 1.67
C GLY A 118 -5.10 2.19 2.02
N ALA A 119 -4.91 1.31 1.04
CA ALA A 119 -4.98 -0.14 1.27
C ALA A 119 -3.89 -0.62 2.25
N GLN A 120 -2.65 -0.13 2.09
CA GLN A 120 -1.58 -0.44 3.02
C GLN A 120 -1.91 0.01 4.44
N HIS A 121 -2.43 1.23 4.60
CA HIS A 121 -2.79 1.76 5.90
C HIS A 121 -3.86 0.88 6.56
N ALA A 122 -4.83 0.39 5.77
CA ALA A 122 -5.84 -0.55 6.23
C ALA A 122 -5.21 -1.84 6.77
N PHE A 123 -4.14 -2.37 6.14
CA PHE A 123 -3.44 -3.56 6.64
C PHE A 123 -2.52 -3.30 7.85
N SER A 124 -1.92 -2.11 7.93
CA SER A 124 -0.74 -1.86 8.78
C SER A 124 -1.04 -1.15 10.11
N ALA A 125 -2.29 -1.03 10.54
CA ALA A 125 -2.61 -0.38 11.81
C ALA A 125 -2.16 -1.24 13.01
N SER A 126 -1.01 -0.91 13.58
CA SER A 126 -0.36 -1.71 14.66
C SER A 126 -1.16 -1.83 15.96
N LYS A 127 -2.15 -0.96 16.18
CA LYS A 127 -2.90 -0.87 17.46
C LYS A 127 -4.30 -1.49 17.40
N LYS A 128 -4.75 -1.94 16.23
CA LYS A 128 -6.11 -2.48 16.03
C LYS A 128 -6.03 -3.73 15.18
N THR A 129 -6.95 -4.66 15.39
CA THR A 129 -7.09 -5.79 14.45
C THR A 129 -7.42 -5.20 13.08
N THR A 130 -6.64 -5.51 12.06
CA THR A 130 -6.84 -5.00 10.68
C THR A 130 -7.32 -6.08 9.73
N LEU A 131 -7.36 -7.33 10.19
CA LEU A 131 -7.66 -8.47 9.35
C LEU A 131 -9.06 -8.36 8.72
N HIS A 132 -10.02 -7.79 9.45
CA HIS A 132 -11.37 -7.54 8.93
C HIS A 132 -11.40 -6.54 7.76
N LEU A 133 -10.44 -5.61 7.70
CA LEU A 133 -10.34 -4.64 6.59
C LEU A 133 -9.65 -5.22 5.36
N ALA A 134 -9.11 -6.44 5.44
CA ALA A 134 -8.21 -6.92 4.40
C ALA A 134 -8.92 -7.13 3.06
N ILE A 135 -10.02 -7.87 3.05
CA ILE A 135 -10.87 -8.09 1.88
C ILE A 135 -11.43 -6.76 1.34
N PRO A 136 -12.08 -5.90 2.16
CA PRO A 136 -12.55 -4.60 1.71
C PRO A 136 -11.47 -3.71 1.07
N ALA A 137 -10.25 -3.71 1.64
CA ALA A 137 -9.13 -2.94 1.12
C ALA A 137 -8.65 -3.47 -0.24
N LEU A 138 -8.57 -4.79 -0.42
CA LEU A 138 -8.21 -5.42 -1.69
C LEU A 138 -9.25 -5.14 -2.77
N GLU A 139 -10.54 -5.34 -2.47
CA GLU A 139 -11.64 -5.08 -3.40
C GLU A 139 -11.68 -3.60 -3.81
N SER A 140 -11.55 -2.68 -2.84
CA SER A 140 -11.53 -1.24 -3.12
C SER A 140 -10.33 -0.84 -3.97
N LEU A 141 -9.15 -1.41 -3.73
CA LEU A 141 -7.95 -1.14 -4.52
C LEU A 141 -8.08 -1.69 -5.94
N HIS A 142 -8.54 -2.95 -6.06
CA HIS A 142 -8.79 -3.59 -7.35
C HIS A 142 -9.77 -2.75 -8.18
N LYS A 143 -10.93 -2.41 -7.61
CA LYS A 143 -11.94 -1.57 -8.27
C LYS A 143 -11.34 -0.22 -8.69
N ALA A 144 -10.62 0.45 -7.80
CA ALA A 144 -10.03 1.76 -8.07
C ALA A 144 -9.03 1.74 -9.24
N TRP A 145 -8.24 0.68 -9.39
CA TRP A 145 -7.27 0.55 -10.47
C TRP A 145 -7.90 0.03 -11.77
N SER A 146 -8.79 -0.95 -11.71
CA SER A 146 -9.51 -1.48 -12.88
C SER A 146 -10.39 -0.42 -13.54
N THR A 147 -11.13 0.39 -12.75
CA THR A 147 -11.90 1.51 -13.32
C THR A 147 -10.99 2.55 -13.99
N ARG A 148 -9.80 2.80 -13.45
CA ARG A 148 -8.85 3.77 -14.02
C ARG A 148 -8.12 3.24 -15.24
N ALA A 149 -7.86 1.95 -15.31
CA ALA A 149 -7.28 1.31 -16.50
C ALA A 149 -8.16 1.50 -17.75
N ASN A 150 -9.46 1.69 -17.56
CA ASN A 150 -10.42 1.92 -18.64
C ASN A 150 -10.69 3.40 -18.94
N SER A 151 -10.03 4.32 -18.22
CA SER A 151 -10.22 5.76 -18.39
C SER A 151 -9.10 6.36 -19.24
N ASP A 152 -9.45 7.13 -20.27
CA ASP A 152 -8.50 7.80 -21.16
C ASP A 152 -7.52 8.72 -20.42
N LYS A 153 -7.96 9.33 -19.31
CA LYS A 153 -7.11 10.13 -18.41
C LYS A 153 -5.85 9.39 -17.96
N TYR A 154 -5.91 8.07 -17.83
CA TYR A 154 -4.82 7.22 -17.35
C TYR A 154 -4.28 6.31 -18.45
N ALA A 155 -4.50 6.62 -19.73
CA ALA A 155 -4.03 5.80 -20.86
C ALA A 155 -2.53 5.45 -20.78
N PHE A 156 -1.70 6.41 -20.35
CA PHE A 156 -0.26 6.19 -20.15
C PHE A 156 0.06 5.08 -19.12
N PHE A 157 -0.80 4.87 -18.14
CA PHE A 157 -0.63 3.87 -17.07
C PHE A 157 -1.47 2.62 -17.29
N GLN A 158 -2.18 2.48 -18.42
CA GLN A 158 -3.18 1.45 -18.61
C GLN A 158 -2.61 0.03 -18.44
N ALA A 159 -1.48 -0.27 -19.10
CA ALA A 159 -0.86 -1.59 -19.01
C ALA A 159 -0.40 -1.91 -17.57
N ALA A 160 0.25 -0.94 -16.92
CA ALA A 160 0.66 -1.07 -15.52
C ALA A 160 -0.53 -1.24 -14.56
N LEU A 161 -1.64 -0.53 -14.78
CA LEU A 161 -2.85 -0.63 -13.96
C LEU A 161 -3.54 -1.98 -14.12
N LYS A 162 -3.58 -2.54 -15.34
CA LYS A 162 -4.11 -3.88 -15.58
C LYS A 162 -3.29 -4.94 -14.86
N GLY A 163 -1.97 -4.92 -15.02
CA GLY A 163 -1.09 -5.86 -14.31
C GLY A 163 -1.14 -5.68 -12.78
N ALA A 164 -1.28 -4.44 -12.29
CA ALA A 164 -1.44 -4.17 -10.88
C ALA A 164 -2.78 -4.70 -10.33
N ALA A 165 -3.87 -4.53 -11.07
CA ALA A 165 -5.19 -5.08 -10.72
C ALA A 165 -5.17 -6.62 -10.69
N GLU A 166 -4.59 -7.26 -11.71
CA GLU A 166 -4.39 -8.72 -11.73
C GLU A 166 -3.61 -9.19 -10.51
N LYS A 167 -2.56 -8.46 -10.11
CA LYS A 167 -1.78 -8.79 -8.93
C LYS A 167 -2.59 -8.66 -7.63
N VAL A 168 -3.45 -7.64 -7.52
CA VAL A 168 -4.36 -7.49 -6.38
C VAL A 168 -5.36 -8.66 -6.35
N ASN A 169 -5.85 -9.09 -7.51
CA ASN A 169 -6.73 -10.26 -7.61
C ASN A 169 -6.03 -11.53 -7.11
N GLU A 170 -4.76 -11.76 -7.46
CA GLU A 170 -3.98 -12.89 -6.92
C GLU A 170 -3.89 -12.87 -5.38
N TYR A 171 -3.75 -11.69 -4.78
CA TYR A 171 -3.77 -11.56 -3.32
C TYR A 171 -5.16 -11.78 -2.73
N TYR A 172 -6.21 -11.35 -3.43
CA TYR A 172 -7.60 -11.62 -3.05
C TYR A 172 -7.89 -13.12 -3.04
N GLU A 173 -7.49 -13.86 -4.08
CA GLU A 173 -7.68 -15.32 -4.13
C GLU A 173 -6.96 -16.05 -2.98
N LYS A 174 -5.82 -15.53 -2.51
CA LYS A 174 -5.14 -16.09 -1.34
C LYS A 174 -5.93 -15.93 -0.05
N THR A 175 -6.89 -15.01 0.02
CA THR A 175 -7.79 -14.89 1.18
C THR A 175 -8.81 -16.02 1.23
N ASN A 176 -9.16 -16.62 0.09
CA ASN A 176 -10.08 -17.76 0.01
C ASN A 176 -9.49 -19.04 0.62
N ASN A 177 -8.17 -19.11 0.84
CA ASN A 177 -7.52 -20.27 1.47
C ASN A 177 -7.82 -20.39 2.98
N THR A 178 -8.43 -19.37 3.59
CA THR A 178 -8.73 -19.39 5.02
C THR A 178 -10.01 -18.63 5.35
N ASP A 179 -10.89 -19.32 6.06
CA ASP A 179 -12.16 -18.76 6.55
C ASP A 179 -11.94 -17.63 7.57
N ALA A 180 -10.72 -17.49 8.09
CA ALA A 180 -10.36 -16.50 9.10
C ALA A 180 -10.77 -15.08 8.67
N TYR A 181 -10.61 -14.71 7.39
CA TYR A 181 -10.98 -13.38 6.90
C TYR A 181 -12.49 -13.12 6.98
N ILE A 182 -13.30 -14.09 6.56
CA ILE A 182 -14.76 -14.01 6.60
C ILE A 182 -15.25 -13.97 8.04
N VAL A 183 -14.71 -14.85 8.89
CA VAL A 183 -15.03 -14.91 10.32
C VAL A 183 -14.73 -13.59 11.01
N VAL A 184 -13.53 -13.00 10.83
CA VAL A 184 -13.22 -11.73 11.50
C VAL A 184 -14.05 -10.55 10.98
N MET A 185 -14.47 -10.57 9.71
CA MET A 185 -15.38 -9.57 9.17
C MET A 185 -16.75 -9.65 9.84
N LEU A 186 -17.29 -10.85 10.02
CA LEU A 186 -18.59 -11.08 10.68
C LEU A 186 -18.55 -10.77 12.17
N LEU A 187 -17.43 -11.05 12.84
CA LEU A 187 -17.23 -10.76 14.26
C LEU A 187 -17.05 -9.25 14.54
N ASP A 188 -16.66 -8.44 13.55
CA ASP A 188 -16.60 -7.00 13.73
C ASP A 188 -18.03 -6.41 13.84
N PRO A 189 -18.43 -5.86 15.01
CA PRO A 189 -19.77 -5.33 15.20
C PRO A 189 -20.12 -4.15 14.28
N ARG A 190 -19.13 -3.48 13.69
CA ARG A 190 -19.32 -2.35 12.76
C ARG A 190 -19.61 -2.80 11.34
N MET A 191 -19.05 -3.93 10.92
CA MET A 191 -19.25 -4.46 9.57
C MET A 191 -20.26 -5.60 9.55
N LYS A 192 -20.14 -6.57 10.46
CA LYS A 192 -20.95 -7.79 10.50
C LYS A 192 -21.04 -8.38 9.09
N LYS A 193 -22.27 -8.59 8.58
CA LYS A 193 -22.54 -9.03 7.21
C LYS A 193 -22.68 -7.90 6.19
N LEU A 194 -22.64 -6.63 6.59
CA LEU A 194 -22.95 -5.49 5.72
C LEU A 194 -22.06 -5.42 4.47
N HIS A 195 -20.77 -5.73 4.63
CA HIS A 195 -19.85 -5.73 3.49
C HIS A 195 -20.19 -6.82 2.49
N LEU A 196 -20.49 -8.03 2.97
CA LEU A 196 -20.89 -9.17 2.15
C LEU A 196 -22.20 -8.88 1.41
N LEU A 197 -23.22 -8.39 2.13
CA LEU A 197 -24.53 -8.03 1.55
C LEU A 197 -24.41 -7.00 0.42
N LYS A 198 -23.44 -6.09 0.51
CA LYS A 198 -23.29 -4.98 -0.42
C LYS A 198 -22.46 -5.34 -1.66
N HIS A 199 -21.46 -6.19 -1.51
CA HIS A 199 -20.45 -6.40 -2.55
C HIS A 199 -20.45 -7.83 -3.12
N TRP A 200 -21.06 -8.80 -2.45
CA TRP A 200 -21.06 -10.20 -2.87
C TRP A 200 -22.44 -10.61 -3.40
N PRO A 201 -22.52 -11.55 -4.35
CA PRO A 201 -23.79 -12.15 -4.79
C PRO A 201 -24.42 -12.99 -3.68
N GLU A 202 -25.74 -13.16 -3.73
CA GLU A 202 -26.53 -13.83 -2.68
C GLU A 202 -26.06 -15.27 -2.40
N GLU A 203 -25.63 -16.00 -3.44
CA GLU A 203 -25.06 -17.35 -3.32
C GLU A 203 -23.82 -17.36 -2.41
N LEU A 204 -22.85 -16.49 -2.66
CA LEU A 204 -21.62 -16.38 -1.84
C LEU A 204 -21.90 -15.85 -0.44
N GLN A 205 -22.97 -15.07 -0.25
CA GLN A 205 -23.39 -14.64 1.09
C GLN A 205 -23.88 -15.83 1.92
N GLY A 206 -24.66 -16.74 1.33
CA GLY A 206 -25.13 -17.96 1.98
C GLY A 206 -23.96 -18.85 2.41
N GLU A 207 -23.07 -19.15 1.48
CA GLU A 207 -21.88 -19.97 1.74
C GLU A 207 -20.99 -19.39 2.86
N ALA A 208 -20.80 -18.07 2.87
CA ALA A 208 -20.03 -17.41 3.91
C ALA A 208 -20.70 -17.54 5.30
N MET A 209 -22.03 -17.43 5.37
CA MET A 209 -22.77 -17.57 6.62
C MET A 209 -22.75 -19.00 7.15
N ASP A 210 -22.97 -19.99 6.27
CA ASP A 210 -22.95 -21.40 6.61
C ASP A 210 -21.57 -21.83 7.12
N CYS A 211 -20.51 -21.40 6.44
CA CYS A 211 -19.12 -21.63 6.85
C CYS A 211 -18.87 -21.14 8.30
N VAL A 212 -19.28 -19.90 8.61
CA VAL A 212 -19.06 -19.33 9.95
C VAL A 212 -19.93 -20.01 11.00
N GLU A 213 -21.15 -20.40 10.65
CA GLU A 213 -22.04 -21.15 11.55
C GLU A 213 -21.43 -22.51 11.92
N GLU A 214 -20.90 -23.25 10.95
CA GLU A 214 -20.26 -24.54 11.18
C GLU A 214 -18.97 -24.42 12.01
N ILE A 215 -18.15 -23.39 11.76
CA ILE A 215 -16.98 -23.09 12.60
C ILE A 215 -17.42 -22.80 14.04
N PHE A 216 -18.48 -22.01 14.23
CA PHE A 216 -19.00 -21.67 15.54
C PHE A 216 -19.53 -22.91 16.28
N LYS A 217 -20.37 -23.73 15.63
CA LYS A 217 -20.90 -24.99 16.17
C LYS A 217 -19.78 -25.92 16.61
N THR A 218 -18.80 -26.14 15.72
CA THR A 218 -17.64 -27.01 15.99
C THR A 218 -16.88 -26.53 17.23
N ARG A 219 -16.63 -25.22 17.33
CA ARG A 219 -15.91 -24.66 18.47
C ARG A 219 -16.72 -24.73 19.76
N TYR A 220 -18.03 -24.46 19.68
CA TYR A 220 -18.95 -24.51 20.81
C TYR A 220 -19.04 -25.92 21.41
N LEU A 221 -19.25 -26.94 20.57
CA LEU A 221 -19.29 -28.34 21.00
C LEU A 221 -17.98 -28.78 21.67
N LYS A 222 -16.83 -28.35 21.12
CA LYS A 222 -15.52 -28.63 21.71
C LYS A 222 -15.33 -28.01 23.10
N LEU A 223 -15.90 -26.82 23.35
CA LEU A 223 -15.83 -26.17 24.66
C LEU A 223 -16.73 -26.87 25.69
N GLN A 224 -17.92 -27.31 25.26
CA GLN A 224 -18.86 -28.04 26.11
C GLN A 224 -18.33 -29.42 26.51
N SER A 225 -17.70 -30.16 25.58
CA SER A 225 -17.14 -31.48 25.89
C SER A 225 -15.94 -31.43 26.84
N THR A 226 -15.18 -30.34 26.86
CA THR A 226 -14.10 -30.12 27.84
C THR A 226 -14.58 -29.65 29.22
N GLY A 227 -15.83 -29.22 29.36
CA GLY A 227 -16.42 -28.75 30.62
C GLY A 227 -17.06 -29.85 31.50
N SER A 228 -17.35 -31.02 30.93
CA SER A 228 -18.04 -32.13 31.63
C SER A 228 -17.09 -33.16 32.27
N GLY A 229 -15.82 -32.80 32.46
CA GLY A 229 -14.76 -33.70 32.90
C GLY A 229 -14.13 -33.36 34.25
N ASP A 230 -14.84 -32.72 35.18
CA ASP A 230 -14.39 -32.67 36.59
C ASP A 230 -15.56 -32.39 37.56
N SER A 231 -16.34 -33.43 37.86
CA SER A 231 -17.25 -33.44 39.00
C SER A 231 -17.43 -34.86 39.54
N THR A 232 -16.33 -35.43 40.05
CA THR A 232 -16.36 -36.55 41.01
C THR A 232 -15.74 -36.09 42.32
N GLY A 233 -16.51 -35.32 43.09
CA GLY A 233 -16.26 -35.02 44.49
C GLY A 233 -17.34 -35.66 45.35
N SER A 234 -17.06 -36.88 45.81
CA SER A 234 -17.82 -37.64 46.81
C SER A 234 -18.22 -36.76 48.01
N VAL A 235 -19.53 -36.54 48.21
CA VAL A 235 -20.07 -36.03 49.48
C VAL A 235 -20.27 -37.22 50.41
N SER A 236 -19.28 -37.43 51.28
CA SER A 236 -19.40 -38.32 52.43
C SER A 236 -20.28 -37.66 53.50
N ALA A 237 -21.33 -38.37 53.92
CA ALA A 237 -22.24 -37.95 54.98
C ALA A 237 -21.55 -38.01 56.36
N PRO A 238 -21.72 -37.01 57.24
CA PRO A 238 -21.35 -37.17 58.64
C PRO A 238 -22.51 -37.77 59.43
N LYS A 239 -22.27 -38.97 59.98
CA LYS A 239 -22.98 -39.51 61.14
C LYS A 239 -22.53 -38.75 62.39
N ARG A 240 -23.43 -37.95 63.00
CA ARG A 240 -23.97 -38.06 64.37
C ARG A 240 -24.60 -36.74 64.80
#